data_AF-A0A5P6VMB7-F1
#
_entry.id   AF-A0A5P6VMB7-F1
#
_cell.length_a   1.000
_cell.length_b   1.000
_cell.length_c   1.000
_cell.angle_alpha   90.00
_cell.angle_beta   90.00
_cell.angle_gamma   90.00
#
_symmetry.space_group_name_H-M   'P 1'
#
loop_
_entity.id
_entity.type
_entity.pdbx_description
1 polymer ?
#
loop_
_entity_poly.entity_id
_entity_poly.type
_entity_poly.pdbx_seq_one_letter_code
_entity_poly.pdbx_strand_id
1 'polypeptide(L)'
;MRKNDSVIGFKQNKRHSNRLPFLIGALAIVLACAGVGAYFYYDYSHRVYSTCVVELGDEISASDYLKDVSKTAIFTPETVVTTEHAGIYRVGIYSEPFTYDCTLEVDDTTAPELTVKNLTRTKEEIPGAKEFVESVSDASGDVTVYFGEGISFDSYGEIPVEIVAEDSSGNRTSATATLNLVEEYDITPPVIEGQLDKVVYVGQSASFKAGIEVKDNVDTDIEVQVDSSHVDIDTPGEYPIIYTATDSMGNMDLAEGLIKVVEQTYSEEEVYALADEVLAKIITPDMSDYDKAHAIYVWIQGNIGYSESTDRDDWLRGAYDGLTKRHGDCYNYFSVGKALLTRAGVKNADIEIIPTATRHHYWSVVDCGEGWRHFDCTPRTDKSFKGFYVTDEDLMAYSSQHYRSHNYDREKYRYFE
;
A
#
# COMPACT_ATOMS: atom_id res chain seq x y z
N MET A 1 -79.28 82.95 109.52
CA MET A 1 -80.14 81.75 109.69
C MET A 1 -81.24 81.77 108.61
N ARG A 2 -80.97 81.18 107.45
CA ARG A 2 -81.91 80.53 106.50
C ARG A 2 -81.14 80.11 105.25
N LYS A 3 -81.42 78.88 104.82
CA LYS A 3 -80.88 78.15 103.66
C LYS A 3 -81.25 78.83 102.33
N ASN A 4 -80.45 78.56 101.29
CA ASN A 4 -80.97 78.24 99.96
C ASN A 4 -79.90 77.47 99.16
N ASP A 5 -80.18 76.19 98.90
CA ASP A 5 -79.51 75.39 97.88
C ASP A 5 -80.15 75.68 96.52
N SER A 6 -79.32 75.81 95.47
CA SER A 6 -79.79 75.77 94.08
C SER A 6 -78.87 74.91 93.21
N VAL A 7 -79.53 74.01 92.51
CA VAL A 7 -79.09 72.88 91.66
C VAL A 7 -78.34 73.33 90.39
N ILE A 8 -77.32 72.57 89.97
CA ILE A 8 -76.86 72.52 88.56
C ILE A 8 -76.67 71.05 88.16
N GLY A 9 -77.47 70.58 87.20
CA GLY A 9 -77.30 69.29 86.52
C GLY A 9 -76.57 69.47 85.18
N PHE A 10 -75.65 68.56 84.85
CA PHE A 10 -75.00 68.49 83.54
C PHE A 10 -75.50 67.27 82.75
N LYS A 11 -76.06 67.54 81.57
CA LYS A 11 -76.42 66.56 80.54
C LYS A 11 -75.16 66.00 79.87
N GLN A 12 -75.03 64.67 79.78
CA GLN A 12 -74.11 64.01 78.85
C GLN A 12 -74.81 63.78 77.49
N ASN A 13 -74.26 64.36 76.42
CA ASN A 13 -74.64 64.08 75.03
C ASN A 13 -73.69 63.01 74.45
N LYS A 14 -74.22 61.84 74.06
CA LYS A 14 -73.52 60.87 73.22
C LYS A 14 -73.65 61.29 71.75
N ARG A 15 -72.52 61.58 71.07
CA ARG A 15 -72.44 61.74 69.61
C ARG A 15 -71.95 60.43 68.99
N HIS A 16 -72.76 59.82 68.11
CA HIS A 16 -72.32 58.75 67.21
C HIS A 16 -71.39 59.35 66.15
N SER A 17 -70.17 58.81 66.00
CA SER A 17 -69.26 59.18 64.90
C SER A 17 -69.44 58.21 63.72
N ASN A 18 -69.69 58.76 62.52
CA ASN A 18 -69.74 57.99 61.27
C ASN A 18 -68.32 57.53 60.89
N ARG A 19 -67.98 56.28 61.21
CA ARG A 19 -66.66 55.66 60.95
C ARG A 19 -66.46 55.16 59.50
N LEU A 20 -67.47 55.29 58.63
CA LEU A 20 -67.49 54.71 57.28
C LEU A 20 -66.37 55.19 56.33
N PRO A 21 -66.04 56.49 56.18
CA PRO A 21 -64.93 56.92 55.32
C PRO A 21 -63.55 56.49 55.83
N PHE A 22 -63.41 56.35 57.16
CA PHE A 22 -62.19 55.82 57.79
C PHE A 22 -62.02 54.32 57.53
N LEU A 23 -63.13 53.57 57.53
CA LEU A 23 -63.17 52.14 57.19
C LEU A 23 -62.91 51.89 55.70
N ILE A 24 -63.43 52.72 54.79
CA ILE A 24 -63.17 52.65 53.34
C ILE A 24 -61.70 52.98 53.04
N GLY A 25 -61.15 54.02 53.66
CA GLY A 25 -59.73 54.37 53.54
C GLY A 25 -58.81 53.27 54.08
N ALA A 26 -59.14 52.66 55.22
CA ALA A 26 -58.40 51.53 55.77
C ALA A 26 -58.47 50.28 54.85
N LEU A 27 -59.64 49.98 54.28
CA LEU A 27 -59.81 48.87 53.34
C LEU A 27 -59.03 49.09 52.03
N ALA A 28 -59.01 50.32 51.51
CA ALA A 28 -58.22 50.68 50.33
C ALA A 28 -56.70 50.52 50.58
N ILE A 29 -56.22 50.86 51.78
CA ILE A 29 -54.83 50.64 52.18
C ILE A 29 -54.53 49.14 52.26
N VAL A 30 -55.42 48.34 52.86
CA VAL A 30 -55.24 46.88 52.95
C VAL A 30 -55.20 46.24 51.56
N LEU A 31 -56.08 46.64 50.64
CA LEU A 31 -56.10 46.15 49.26
C LEU A 31 -54.86 46.59 48.48
N ALA A 32 -54.37 47.82 48.68
CA ALA A 32 -53.12 48.29 48.08
C ALA A 32 -51.91 47.50 48.61
N CYS A 33 -51.84 47.27 49.94
CA CYS A 33 -50.79 46.43 50.54
C CYS A 33 -50.86 44.98 50.05
N ALA A 34 -52.05 44.42 49.89
CA ALA A 34 -52.23 43.07 49.33
C ALA A 34 -51.81 43.00 47.86
N GLY A 35 -52.12 44.02 47.05
CA GLY A 35 -51.68 44.12 45.65
C GLY A 35 -50.17 44.26 45.52
N VAL A 36 -49.54 45.11 46.33
CA VAL A 36 -48.07 45.26 46.40
C VAL A 36 -47.42 43.95 46.86
N GLY A 37 -47.97 43.30 47.89
CA GLY A 37 -47.50 42.00 48.36
C GLY A 37 -47.63 40.90 47.30
N ALA A 38 -48.75 40.85 46.59
CA ALA A 38 -48.96 39.91 45.49
C ALA A 38 -47.99 40.15 44.33
N TYR A 39 -47.71 41.41 44.00
CA TYR A 39 -46.71 41.78 42.99
C TYR A 39 -45.31 41.31 43.40
N PHE A 40 -44.85 41.62 44.62
CA PHE A 40 -43.54 41.18 45.08
C PHE A 40 -43.43 39.66 45.20
N TYR A 41 -44.50 38.97 45.61
CA TYR A 41 -44.54 37.52 45.62
C TYR A 41 -44.47 36.93 44.21
N TYR A 42 -45.17 37.54 43.25
CA TYR A 42 -45.11 37.15 41.85
C TYR A 42 -43.70 37.38 41.26
N ASP A 43 -43.12 38.57 41.43
CA ASP A 43 -41.75 38.92 41.01
C ASP A 43 -40.72 37.97 41.64
N TYR A 44 -40.89 37.61 42.92
CA TYR A 44 -40.05 36.63 43.61
C TYR A 44 -40.16 35.22 42.99
N SER A 45 -41.38 34.68 42.89
CA SER A 45 -41.61 33.29 42.46
C SER A 45 -41.31 33.02 40.98
N HIS A 46 -41.37 34.06 40.15
CA HIS A 46 -41.15 33.97 38.70
C HIS A 46 -39.78 34.50 38.26
N ARG A 47 -38.89 34.83 39.20
CA ARG A 47 -37.56 35.37 38.86
C ARG A 47 -36.52 34.31 38.58
N VAL A 48 -36.44 33.31 39.45
CA VAL A 48 -35.42 32.26 39.34
C VAL A 48 -36.02 30.85 39.38
N TYR A 49 -35.38 29.91 38.70
CA TYR A 49 -35.55 28.49 38.91
C TYR A 49 -34.99 28.11 40.29
N SER A 50 -35.70 27.23 40.99
CA SER A 50 -35.24 26.69 42.27
C SER A 50 -34.13 25.65 42.12
N THR A 51 -34.02 25.08 40.91
CA THR A 51 -33.05 24.04 40.56
C THR A 51 -32.48 24.33 39.18
N CYS A 52 -31.19 24.14 39.00
CA CYS A 52 -30.51 24.10 37.70
C CYS A 52 -29.77 22.76 37.60
N VAL A 53 -29.88 22.10 36.45
CA VAL A 53 -29.18 20.84 36.15
C VAL A 53 -28.12 21.15 35.09
N VAL A 54 -26.89 20.70 35.31
CA VAL A 54 -25.77 20.87 34.38
C VAL A 54 -24.99 19.58 34.25
N GLU A 55 -24.29 19.40 33.12
CA GLU A 55 -23.38 18.28 32.93
C GLU A 55 -22.12 18.46 33.78
N LEU A 56 -21.50 17.34 34.15
CA LEU A 56 -20.23 17.31 34.86
C LEU A 56 -19.13 18.03 34.05
N GLY A 57 -18.45 18.97 34.69
CA GLY A 57 -17.39 19.77 34.09
C GLY A 57 -17.86 20.99 33.30
N ASP A 58 -19.16 21.16 33.07
CA ASP A 58 -19.68 22.34 32.36
C ASP A 58 -19.53 23.63 33.19
N GLU A 59 -19.37 24.76 32.51
CA GLU A 59 -19.41 26.07 33.15
C GLU A 59 -20.84 26.45 33.52
N ILE A 60 -21.04 26.98 34.74
CA ILE A 60 -22.33 27.48 35.21
C ILE A 60 -22.22 28.91 35.74
N SER A 61 -23.24 29.71 35.42
CA SER A 61 -23.41 31.10 35.81
C SER A 61 -24.68 31.30 36.64
N ALA A 62 -24.71 32.35 37.46
CA ALA A 62 -25.92 32.68 38.23
C ALA A 62 -27.10 33.06 37.33
N SER A 63 -26.82 33.52 36.10
CA SER A 63 -27.85 33.79 35.09
C SER A 63 -28.59 32.56 34.61
N ASP A 64 -28.01 31.36 34.71
CA ASP A 64 -28.67 30.11 34.30
C ASP A 64 -29.88 29.78 35.19
N TYR A 65 -29.95 30.41 36.37
CA TYR A 65 -31.09 30.33 37.26
C TYR A 65 -32.22 31.31 36.88
N LEU A 66 -32.02 32.27 35.98
CA LEU A 66 -33.05 33.27 35.68
C LEU A 66 -34.19 32.69 34.83
N LYS A 67 -35.42 32.79 35.36
CA LYS A 67 -36.66 32.66 34.57
C LYS A 67 -36.95 33.94 33.80
N ASP A 68 -36.72 35.09 34.45
CA ASP A 68 -36.85 36.41 33.83
C ASP A 68 -35.47 36.94 33.40
N VAL A 69 -35.15 36.73 32.13
CA VAL A 69 -33.88 37.13 31.50
C VAL A 69 -33.65 38.65 31.46
N SER A 70 -34.67 39.46 31.77
CA SER A 70 -34.50 40.92 31.88
C SER A 70 -33.83 41.35 33.19
N LYS A 71 -33.71 40.43 34.16
CA LYS A 71 -33.07 40.67 35.45
C LYS A 71 -31.59 40.27 35.41
N THR A 72 -30.88 40.64 36.47
CA THR A 72 -29.51 40.19 36.72
C THR A 72 -29.51 39.20 37.88
N ALA A 73 -28.52 38.31 37.86
CA ALA A 73 -28.27 37.35 38.93
C ALA A 73 -26.77 37.25 39.17
N ILE A 74 -26.39 37.15 40.44
CA ILE A 74 -25.03 36.83 40.88
C ILE A 74 -25.10 35.77 41.98
N PHE A 75 -24.08 34.92 42.07
CA PHE A 75 -23.94 34.03 43.21
C PHE A 75 -23.66 34.85 44.47
N THR A 76 -24.22 34.42 45.61
CA THR A 76 -23.92 35.07 46.88
C THR A 76 -22.47 34.78 47.31
N PRO A 77 -21.82 35.65 48.12
CA PRO A 77 -20.41 35.50 48.48
C PRO A 77 -20.03 34.20 49.18
N GLU A 78 -20.99 33.58 49.88
CA GLU A 78 -20.83 32.30 50.57
C GLU A 78 -21.02 31.07 49.67
N THR A 79 -21.49 31.26 48.43
CA THR A 79 -21.71 30.17 47.47
C THR A 79 -20.37 29.72 46.88
N VAL A 80 -20.07 28.43 47.01
CA VAL A 80 -18.98 27.77 46.29
C VAL A 80 -19.61 26.93 45.19
N VAL A 81 -19.35 27.31 43.94
CA VAL A 81 -19.85 26.60 42.76
C VAL A 81 -18.77 25.64 42.28
N THR A 82 -19.10 24.37 42.13
CA THR A 82 -18.25 23.36 41.50
C THR A 82 -19.11 22.44 40.63
N THR A 83 -18.59 22.14 39.44
CA THR A 83 -19.13 21.13 38.54
C THR A 83 -18.12 20.00 38.33
N GLU A 84 -17.05 19.94 39.14
CA GLU A 84 -15.99 18.92 39.06
C GLU A 84 -16.40 17.57 39.66
N HIS A 85 -17.50 17.54 40.42
CA HIS A 85 -18.02 16.34 41.06
C HIS A 85 -19.54 16.28 40.90
N ALA A 86 -20.05 15.13 40.45
CA ALA A 86 -21.47 14.89 40.34
C ALA A 86 -22.13 14.96 41.73
N GLY A 87 -23.33 15.53 41.80
CA GLY A 87 -24.05 15.67 43.06
C GLY A 87 -24.99 16.87 43.13
N ILE A 88 -25.56 17.05 44.32
CA ILE A 88 -26.56 18.08 44.59
C ILE A 88 -25.98 19.10 45.56
N TYR A 89 -25.87 20.35 45.11
CA TYR A 89 -25.27 21.45 45.85
C TYR A 89 -26.31 22.55 46.14
N ARG A 90 -26.12 23.26 47.25
CA ARG A 90 -26.92 24.46 47.56
C ARG A 90 -26.18 25.70 47.06
N VAL A 91 -26.89 26.54 46.32
CA VAL A 91 -26.35 27.80 45.81
C VAL A 91 -27.26 28.96 46.18
N GLY A 92 -26.67 30.05 46.65
CA GLY A 92 -27.36 31.30 46.91
C GLY A 92 -27.35 32.16 45.66
N ILE A 93 -28.54 32.59 45.20
CA ILE A 93 -28.69 33.50 44.06
C ILE A 93 -29.21 34.84 44.55
N TYR A 94 -28.48 35.92 44.26
CA TYR A 94 -28.96 37.28 44.48
C TYR A 94 -29.42 37.90 43.16
N SER A 95 -30.69 38.31 43.13
CA SER A 95 -31.30 39.07 42.03
C SER A 95 -32.14 40.19 42.62
N GLU A 96 -31.64 41.43 42.54
CA GLU A 96 -32.15 42.58 43.29
C GLU A 96 -33.69 42.74 43.18
N PRO A 97 -34.43 42.78 44.30
CA PRO A 97 -33.98 42.94 45.69
C PRO A 97 -33.87 41.63 46.50
N PHE A 98 -33.96 40.47 45.84
CA PHE A 98 -34.20 39.19 46.49
C PHE A 98 -32.97 38.30 46.52
N THR A 99 -32.89 37.47 47.56
CA THR A 99 -31.96 36.34 47.66
C THR A 99 -32.77 35.05 47.66
N TYR A 100 -32.26 34.04 46.95
CA TYR A 100 -32.87 32.72 46.81
C TYR A 100 -31.88 31.65 47.26
N ASP A 101 -32.40 30.64 47.95
CA ASP A 101 -31.72 29.37 48.16
C ASP A 101 -32.13 28.41 47.04
N CYS A 102 -31.21 28.14 46.12
CA CYS A 102 -31.43 27.26 44.97
C CYS A 102 -30.58 26.00 45.07
N THR A 103 -30.87 25.05 44.18
CA THR A 103 -30.17 23.76 44.07
C THR A 103 -29.45 23.69 42.73
N LEU A 104 -28.19 23.25 42.75
CA LEU A 104 -27.44 22.85 41.58
C LEU A 104 -27.38 21.32 41.57
N GLU A 105 -27.87 20.69 40.51
CA GLU A 105 -27.72 19.27 40.24
C GLU A 105 -26.66 19.11 39.14
N VAL A 106 -25.55 18.46 39.46
CA VAL A 106 -24.49 18.15 38.50
C VAL A 106 -24.63 16.67 38.17
N ASP A 107 -25.14 16.39 36.98
CA ASP A 107 -25.32 15.04 36.45
C ASP A 107 -24.21 14.72 35.46
N ASP A 108 -23.84 13.45 35.37
CA ASP A 108 -22.88 12.98 34.40
C ASP A 108 -23.58 12.04 33.42
N THR A 109 -23.87 12.55 32.23
CA THR A 109 -24.55 11.80 31.15
C THR A 109 -23.63 11.47 29.98
N THR A 110 -22.35 11.86 30.08
CA THR A 110 -21.37 11.69 29.02
C THR A 110 -20.62 10.39 29.20
N ALA A 111 -20.56 9.56 28.16
CA ALA A 111 -19.81 8.32 28.20
C ALA A 111 -18.29 8.54 28.06
N PRO A 112 -17.45 7.64 28.62
CA PRO A 112 -16.00 7.72 28.47
C PRO A 112 -15.54 7.73 27.01
N GLU A 113 -14.48 8.46 26.72
CA GLU A 113 -13.74 8.34 25.46
C GLU A 113 -12.80 7.13 25.52
N LEU A 114 -12.86 6.24 24.53
CA LEU A 114 -12.11 4.98 24.50
C LEU A 114 -11.40 4.77 23.15
N THR A 115 -10.09 4.53 23.20
CA THR A 115 -9.28 4.07 22.08
C THR A 115 -8.65 2.73 22.41
N VAL A 116 -8.70 1.78 21.48
CA VAL A 116 -8.18 0.42 21.65
C VAL A 116 -7.12 0.07 20.63
N LYS A 117 -6.26 -0.88 20.98
CA LYS A 117 -5.21 -1.45 20.14
C LYS A 117 -5.38 -2.96 20.02
N ASN A 118 -4.89 -3.51 18.92
CA ASN A 118 -4.83 -4.95 18.70
C ASN A 118 -3.64 -5.57 19.46
N LEU A 119 -3.76 -6.86 19.81
CA LEU A 119 -2.71 -7.60 20.51
C LEU A 119 -2.49 -8.96 19.84
N THR A 120 -1.26 -9.45 19.94
CA THR A 120 -0.89 -10.84 19.61
C THR A 120 -0.39 -11.53 20.88
N ARG A 121 -0.93 -12.70 21.21
CA ARG A 121 -0.60 -13.46 22.44
C ARG A 121 -0.72 -14.96 22.22
N THR A 122 -0.10 -15.75 23.10
CA THR A 122 -0.34 -17.19 23.18
C THR A 122 -1.49 -17.53 24.13
N LYS A 123 -1.94 -18.78 24.14
CA LYS A 123 -3.05 -19.24 25.03
C LYS A 123 -2.67 -19.26 26.51
N GLU A 124 -1.39 -19.29 26.82
CA GLU A 124 -0.88 -19.25 28.20
C GLU A 124 -1.01 -17.84 28.81
N GLU A 125 -1.11 -16.80 27.98
CA GLU A 125 -1.14 -15.40 28.39
C GLU A 125 -2.30 -14.63 27.73
N ILE A 126 -3.53 -15.09 27.98
CA ILE A 126 -4.74 -14.40 27.50
C ILE A 126 -4.83 -13.04 28.22
N PRO A 127 -4.79 -11.92 27.45
CA PRO A 127 -4.74 -10.60 28.04
C PRO A 127 -6.09 -10.18 28.61
N GLY A 128 -6.06 -9.34 29.65
CA GLY A 128 -7.28 -8.70 30.17
C GLY A 128 -7.76 -7.54 29.28
N ALA A 129 -9.04 -7.17 29.37
CA ALA A 129 -9.63 -6.08 28.56
C ALA A 129 -8.83 -4.76 28.63
N LYS A 130 -8.24 -4.45 29.80
CA LYS A 130 -7.41 -3.26 30.02
C LYS A 130 -6.14 -3.22 29.15
N GLU A 131 -5.59 -4.36 28.75
CA GLU A 131 -4.37 -4.40 27.93
C GLU A 131 -4.63 -3.96 26.49
N PHE A 132 -5.87 -4.07 26.02
CA PHE A 132 -6.31 -3.57 24.72
C PHE A 132 -6.54 -2.05 24.73
N VAL A 133 -6.51 -1.38 25.88
CA VAL A 133 -6.74 0.07 25.95
C VAL A 133 -5.47 0.81 25.55
N GLU A 134 -5.59 1.67 24.54
CA GLU A 134 -4.56 2.66 24.19
C GLU A 134 -4.77 3.96 24.98
N SER A 135 -6.01 4.44 25.07
CA SER A 135 -6.39 5.57 25.91
C SER A 135 -7.83 5.42 26.41
N VAL A 136 -8.08 5.86 27.64
CA VAL A 136 -9.42 5.99 28.20
C VAL A 136 -9.48 7.24 29.08
N SER A 137 -10.52 8.05 28.91
CA SER A 137 -10.72 9.26 29.71
C SER A 137 -12.20 9.58 29.86
N ASP A 138 -12.54 10.13 31.02
CA ASP A 138 -13.88 10.60 31.33
C ASP A 138 -13.82 11.75 32.36
N ALA A 139 -14.83 12.62 32.35
CA ALA A 139 -14.91 13.76 33.27
C ALA A 139 -15.11 13.32 34.73
N SER A 140 -15.77 12.17 34.98
CA SER A 140 -15.96 11.60 36.32
C SER A 140 -14.69 10.95 36.89
N GLY A 141 -13.66 10.78 36.06
CA GLY A 141 -12.36 10.25 36.44
C GLY A 141 -12.27 8.73 36.29
N ASP A 142 -12.70 7.97 37.30
CA ASP A 142 -12.48 6.52 37.34
C ASP A 142 -13.37 5.78 36.34
N VAL A 143 -12.74 5.05 35.41
CA VAL A 143 -13.41 4.24 34.38
C VAL A 143 -13.14 2.75 34.59
N THR A 144 -14.20 1.94 34.59
CA THR A 144 -14.12 0.48 34.63
C THR A 144 -14.07 -0.06 33.21
N VAL A 145 -13.09 -0.93 32.92
CA VAL A 145 -12.91 -1.54 31.60
C VAL A 145 -13.06 -3.06 31.69
N TYR A 146 -13.88 -3.63 30.82
CA TYR A 146 -14.17 -5.07 30.76
C TYR A 146 -14.47 -5.54 29.34
N PHE A 147 -14.53 -6.85 29.13
CA PHE A 147 -14.90 -7.45 27.85
C PHE A 147 -16.42 -7.48 27.68
N GLY A 148 -16.90 -7.28 26.45
CA GLY A 148 -18.27 -7.60 26.05
C GLY A 148 -18.60 -9.10 26.20
N GLU A 149 -19.86 -9.47 25.97
CA GLU A 149 -20.32 -10.85 26.12
C GLU A 149 -19.92 -11.74 24.94
N GLY A 150 -19.81 -13.06 25.19
CA GLY A 150 -19.73 -14.06 24.12
C GLY A 150 -18.35 -14.31 23.51
N ILE A 151 -17.27 -13.87 24.16
CA ILE A 151 -15.89 -14.11 23.69
C ILE A 151 -15.45 -15.54 24.05
N SER A 152 -14.85 -16.25 23.09
CA SER A 152 -14.16 -17.53 23.28
C SER A 152 -12.72 -17.42 22.79
N PHE A 153 -11.80 -18.02 23.54
CA PHE A 153 -10.37 -18.08 23.24
C PHE A 153 -9.92 -19.52 22.90
N ASP A 154 -10.86 -20.37 22.51
CA ASP A 154 -10.61 -21.81 22.31
C ASP A 154 -9.87 -22.11 21.00
N SER A 155 -9.89 -21.19 20.04
CA SER A 155 -9.26 -21.33 18.73
C SER A 155 -8.11 -20.34 18.56
N TYR A 156 -7.14 -20.69 17.71
CA TYR A 156 -6.09 -19.78 17.26
C TYR A 156 -6.60 -18.88 16.12
N GLY A 157 -5.88 -17.79 15.85
CA GLY A 157 -6.16 -16.80 14.80
C GLY A 157 -6.76 -15.51 15.34
N GLU A 158 -7.34 -14.71 14.44
CA GLU A 158 -7.93 -13.41 14.75
C GLU A 158 -9.27 -13.56 15.46
N ILE A 159 -9.32 -13.12 16.71
CA ILE A 159 -10.52 -13.12 17.55
C ILE A 159 -10.94 -11.67 17.79
N PRO A 160 -12.11 -11.24 17.30
CA PRO A 160 -12.65 -9.93 17.63
C PRO A 160 -13.05 -9.90 19.10
N VAL A 161 -12.57 -8.91 19.84
CA VAL A 161 -12.93 -8.66 21.24
C VAL A 161 -13.59 -7.29 21.35
N GLU A 162 -14.75 -7.24 22.00
CA GLU A 162 -15.40 -5.98 22.35
C GLU A 162 -14.87 -5.52 23.71
N ILE A 163 -14.35 -4.30 23.77
CA ILE A 163 -13.88 -3.65 24.99
C ILE A 163 -14.89 -2.59 25.38
N VAL A 164 -15.40 -2.67 26.60
CA VAL A 164 -16.39 -1.74 27.15
C VAL A 164 -15.73 -0.91 28.25
N ALA A 165 -15.89 0.41 28.16
CA ALA A 165 -15.53 1.38 29.19
C ALA A 165 -16.82 1.93 29.82
N GLU A 166 -16.90 1.90 31.15
CA GLU A 166 -18.06 2.36 31.93
C GLU A 166 -17.59 3.28 33.05
N ASP A 167 -18.17 4.48 33.11
CA ASP A 167 -17.90 5.44 34.18
C ASP A 167 -18.66 5.09 35.48
N SER A 168 -18.53 5.95 36.49
CA SER A 168 -19.20 5.78 37.78
C SER A 168 -20.72 6.04 37.75
N SER A 169 -21.21 6.72 36.71
CA SER A 169 -22.61 7.09 36.49
C SER A 169 -23.38 6.07 35.64
N GLY A 170 -22.66 5.11 35.06
CA GLY A 170 -23.18 4.02 34.24
C GLY A 170 -23.23 4.33 32.74
N ASN A 171 -22.63 5.43 32.27
CA ASN A 171 -22.52 5.69 30.84
C ASN A 171 -21.40 4.84 30.24
N ARG A 172 -21.58 4.40 28.99
CA ARG A 172 -20.76 3.35 28.36
C ARG A 172 -20.35 3.68 26.94
N THR A 173 -19.11 3.36 26.62
CA THR A 173 -18.57 3.33 25.25
C THR A 173 -17.99 1.96 24.99
N SER A 174 -18.21 1.40 23.79
CA SER A 174 -17.55 0.17 23.35
C SER A 174 -16.74 0.37 22.08
N ALA A 175 -15.64 -0.37 21.98
CA ALA A 175 -14.76 -0.41 20.82
C ALA A 175 -14.31 -1.85 20.55
N THR A 176 -14.16 -2.21 19.28
CA THR A 176 -13.69 -3.54 18.88
C THR A 176 -12.17 -3.51 18.66
N ALA A 177 -11.47 -4.47 19.27
CA ALA A 177 -10.08 -4.77 18.99
C ALA A 177 -9.95 -6.21 18.47
N THR A 178 -8.79 -6.54 17.92
CA THR A 178 -8.46 -7.92 17.49
C THR A 178 -7.40 -8.50 18.41
N LEU A 179 -7.67 -9.67 18.96
CA LEU A 179 -6.68 -10.55 19.58
C LEU A 179 -6.25 -11.58 18.55
N ASN A 180 -5.02 -11.51 18.06
CA ASN A 180 -4.43 -12.59 17.28
C ASN A 180 -3.83 -13.64 18.24
N LEU A 181 -4.51 -14.77 18.39
CA LEU A 181 -4.08 -15.85 19.27
C LEU A 181 -3.20 -16.84 18.50
N VAL A 182 -1.95 -16.99 18.90
CA VAL A 182 -0.93 -17.79 18.21
C VAL A 182 -0.46 -18.97 19.05
N GLU A 183 0.03 -20.03 18.41
CA GLU A 183 0.56 -21.20 19.13
C GLU A 183 1.91 -20.86 19.80
N GLU A 184 2.80 -20.21 19.06
CA GLU A 184 4.08 -19.70 19.55
C GLU A 184 4.20 -18.21 19.22
N TYR A 185 4.77 -17.43 20.14
CA TYR A 185 5.03 -16.01 19.92
C TYR A 185 6.46 -15.83 19.41
N ASP A 186 6.59 -15.77 18.08
CA ASP A 186 7.90 -15.70 17.45
C ASP A 186 8.47 -14.27 17.45
N ILE A 187 9.74 -14.18 17.85
CA ILE A 187 10.54 -12.95 17.86
C ILE A 187 11.87 -13.12 17.12
N THR A 188 12.10 -14.32 16.58
CA THR A 188 13.31 -14.65 15.85
C THR A 188 13.05 -14.36 14.38
N PRO A 189 13.88 -13.54 13.72
CA PRO A 189 13.74 -13.32 12.29
C PRO A 189 14.02 -14.60 11.48
N PRO A 190 13.44 -14.70 10.27
CA PRO A 190 13.85 -15.73 9.33
C PRO A 190 15.32 -15.54 8.94
N VAL A 191 15.91 -16.53 8.30
CA VAL A 191 17.29 -16.49 7.80
C VAL A 191 17.29 -16.77 6.31
N ILE A 192 17.78 -15.82 5.53
CA ILE A 192 17.99 -15.97 4.09
C ILE A 192 19.38 -16.55 3.84
N GLU A 193 19.45 -17.67 3.12
CA GLU A 193 20.71 -18.33 2.77
C GLU A 193 20.69 -18.93 1.35
N GLY A 194 21.79 -19.58 0.98
CA GLY A 194 21.97 -20.17 -0.35
C GLY A 194 22.77 -19.27 -1.30
N GLN A 195 22.43 -19.31 -2.59
CA GLN A 195 23.19 -18.62 -3.65
C GLN A 195 22.65 -17.20 -3.88
N LEU A 196 23.14 -16.24 -3.08
CA LEU A 196 22.79 -14.83 -3.20
C LEU A 196 23.45 -14.15 -4.43
N ASP A 197 24.71 -14.51 -4.70
CA ASP A 197 25.48 -14.01 -5.84
C ASP A 197 25.21 -14.81 -7.12
N LYS A 198 25.06 -14.12 -8.25
CA LYS A 198 24.76 -14.77 -9.54
C LYS A 198 25.57 -14.18 -10.68
N VAL A 199 25.79 -15.00 -11.71
CA VAL A 199 26.34 -14.57 -13.00
C VAL A 199 25.23 -14.60 -14.04
N VAL A 200 25.07 -13.51 -14.78
CA VAL A 200 24.07 -13.35 -15.84
C VAL A 200 24.80 -12.92 -17.12
N TYR A 201 24.34 -13.40 -18.27
CA TYR A 201 24.88 -12.97 -19.55
C TYR A 201 24.04 -11.83 -20.12
N VAL A 202 24.71 -10.87 -20.76
CA VAL A 202 24.07 -9.68 -21.35
C VAL A 202 22.84 -10.06 -22.19
N GLY A 203 21.70 -9.43 -21.91
CA GLY A 203 20.44 -9.62 -22.63
C GLY A 203 19.74 -10.95 -22.40
N GLN A 204 20.22 -11.81 -21.50
CA GLN A 204 19.51 -13.02 -21.08
C GLN A 204 18.60 -12.75 -19.87
N SER A 205 17.44 -13.40 -19.83
CA SER A 205 16.57 -13.35 -18.65
C SER A 205 17.20 -14.16 -17.49
N ALA A 206 17.11 -13.63 -16.27
CA ALA A 206 17.64 -14.25 -15.07
C ALA A 206 16.57 -14.39 -13.98
N SER A 207 16.60 -15.50 -13.24
CA SER A 207 15.79 -15.68 -12.02
C SER A 207 16.64 -15.40 -10.80
N PHE A 208 16.39 -14.27 -10.15
CA PHE A 208 17.15 -13.88 -8.96
C PHE A 208 16.78 -14.69 -7.70
N LYS A 209 15.63 -15.38 -7.68
CA LYS A 209 15.24 -16.25 -6.57
C LYS A 209 15.88 -17.66 -6.64
N ALA A 210 16.48 -18.04 -7.77
CA ALA A 210 16.96 -19.40 -7.98
C ALA A 210 18.11 -19.77 -7.03
N GLY A 211 17.95 -20.83 -6.23
CA GLY A 211 18.96 -21.30 -5.28
C GLY A 211 19.04 -20.51 -3.97
N ILE A 212 18.05 -19.66 -3.69
CA ILE A 212 17.87 -19.01 -2.39
C ILE A 212 16.94 -19.87 -1.54
N GLU A 213 17.29 -20.01 -0.27
CA GLU A 213 16.52 -20.71 0.74
C GLU A 213 16.21 -19.75 1.90
N VAL A 214 15.05 -19.92 2.52
CA VAL A 214 14.68 -19.20 3.75
C VAL A 214 14.32 -20.23 4.80
N LYS A 215 14.83 -20.03 6.02
CA LYS A 215 14.54 -20.89 7.17
C LYS A 215 14.09 -20.03 8.33
N ASP A 216 13.17 -20.58 9.10
CA ASP A 216 12.64 -19.95 10.30
C ASP A 216 12.31 -21.05 11.32
N ASN A 217 12.16 -20.69 12.60
CA ASN A 217 11.85 -21.65 13.67
C ASN A 217 10.36 -22.00 13.76
N VAL A 218 9.45 -21.11 13.33
CA VAL A 218 8.00 -21.35 13.36
C VAL A 218 7.43 -21.43 11.95
N ASP A 219 7.78 -20.49 11.08
CA ASP A 219 7.16 -20.35 9.75
C ASP A 219 7.85 -21.23 8.69
N THR A 220 7.08 -22.04 7.95
CA THR A 220 7.65 -22.95 6.91
C THR A 220 7.57 -22.40 5.50
N ASP A 221 6.66 -21.46 5.22
CA ASP A 221 6.33 -20.98 3.88
C ASP A 221 6.55 -19.47 3.77
N ILE A 222 7.79 -19.01 3.92
CA ILE A 222 8.16 -17.59 3.83
C ILE A 222 8.54 -17.23 2.39
N GLU A 223 7.91 -16.19 1.86
CA GLU A 223 8.26 -15.66 0.54
C GLU A 223 9.47 -14.71 0.61
N VAL A 224 10.44 -14.91 -0.31
CA VAL A 224 11.53 -13.95 -0.54
C VAL A 224 11.08 -12.85 -1.50
N GLN A 225 11.18 -11.61 -1.07
CA GLN A 225 11.09 -10.43 -1.91
C GLN A 225 12.48 -10.06 -2.46
N VAL A 226 12.52 -9.54 -3.68
CA VAL A 226 13.76 -9.21 -4.38
C VAL A 226 13.70 -7.76 -4.87
N ASP A 227 14.63 -6.93 -4.43
CA ASP A 227 14.88 -5.61 -5.00
C ASP A 227 16.05 -5.69 -5.98
N SER A 228 15.73 -5.70 -7.27
CA SER A 228 16.67 -5.67 -8.38
C SER A 228 16.69 -4.33 -9.11
N SER A 229 16.21 -3.25 -8.47
CA SER A 229 16.09 -1.92 -9.11
C SER A 229 17.42 -1.33 -9.58
N HIS A 230 18.53 -1.81 -9.02
CA HIS A 230 19.89 -1.41 -9.38
C HIS A 230 20.60 -2.37 -10.33
N VAL A 231 19.95 -3.46 -10.77
CA VAL A 231 20.54 -4.44 -11.68
C VAL A 231 20.29 -4.04 -13.13
N ASP A 232 21.36 -3.80 -13.89
CA ASP A 232 21.33 -3.60 -15.34
C ASP A 232 21.86 -4.85 -16.05
N ILE A 233 20.97 -5.62 -16.68
CA ILE A 233 21.31 -6.87 -17.38
C ILE A 233 21.81 -6.67 -18.81
N ASP A 234 21.81 -5.44 -19.31
CA ASP A 234 22.21 -5.11 -20.68
C ASP A 234 23.66 -4.60 -20.73
N THR A 235 24.23 -4.22 -19.59
CA THR A 235 25.60 -3.70 -19.48
C THR A 235 26.46 -4.63 -18.62
N PRO A 236 27.66 -5.04 -19.08
CA PRO A 236 28.59 -5.79 -18.24
C PRO A 236 29.00 -5.00 -16.99
N GLY A 237 28.95 -5.65 -15.83
CA GLY A 237 29.18 -5.01 -14.55
C GLY A 237 28.86 -5.90 -13.35
N GLU A 238 29.02 -5.35 -12.16
CA GLU A 238 28.63 -5.98 -10.91
C GLU A 238 27.61 -5.07 -10.23
N TYR A 239 26.41 -5.60 -9.98
CA TYR A 239 25.25 -4.83 -9.53
C TYR A 239 24.72 -5.40 -8.21
N PRO A 240 24.43 -4.54 -7.21
CA PRO A 240 23.87 -5.00 -5.95
C PRO A 240 22.42 -5.45 -6.15
N ILE A 241 22.03 -6.45 -5.37
CA ILE A 241 20.65 -6.94 -5.27
C ILE A 241 20.34 -7.20 -3.79
N ILE A 242 19.10 -6.93 -3.38
CA ILE A 242 18.68 -7.10 -1.98
C ILE A 242 17.55 -8.13 -1.93
N TYR A 243 17.65 -9.04 -0.98
CA TYR A 243 16.65 -10.05 -0.66
C TYR A 243 16.07 -9.75 0.71
N THR A 244 14.74 -9.83 0.83
CA THR A 244 14.03 -9.60 2.09
C THR A 244 13.05 -10.72 2.34
N ALA A 245 13.05 -11.23 3.56
CA ALA A 245 12.11 -12.24 4.04
C ALA A 245 11.48 -11.72 5.33
N THR A 246 10.16 -11.84 5.43
CA THR A 246 9.39 -11.43 6.60
C THR A 246 8.48 -12.58 7.01
N ASP A 247 8.56 -12.97 8.28
CA ASP A 247 7.73 -14.03 8.84
C ASP A 247 6.28 -13.55 9.10
N SER A 248 5.43 -14.43 9.65
CA SER A 248 4.04 -14.10 9.97
C SER A 248 3.87 -13.13 11.15
N MET A 249 4.89 -12.99 12.00
CA MET A 249 4.94 -12.07 13.15
C MET A 249 5.56 -10.70 12.82
N GLY A 250 6.05 -10.51 11.59
CA GLY A 250 6.67 -9.29 11.12
C GLY A 250 8.16 -9.18 11.43
N ASN A 251 8.81 -10.23 11.92
CA ASN A 251 10.27 -10.27 12.04
C ASN A 251 10.87 -10.40 10.63
N MET A 252 12.01 -9.75 10.41
CA MET A 252 12.56 -9.55 9.06
C MET A 252 14.06 -9.80 9.02
N ASP A 253 14.51 -10.44 7.93
CA ASP A 253 15.91 -10.54 7.54
C ASP A 253 16.16 -9.91 6.18
N LEU A 254 17.37 -9.37 6.03
CA LEU A 254 17.84 -8.69 4.83
C LEU A 254 19.20 -9.25 4.46
N ALA A 255 19.27 -9.84 3.26
CA ALA A 255 20.51 -10.36 2.70
C ALA A 255 20.88 -9.61 1.41
N GLU A 256 22.15 -9.26 1.30
CA GLU A 256 22.71 -8.62 0.11
C GLU A 256 23.37 -9.66 -0.80
N GLY A 257 23.24 -9.48 -2.11
CA GLY A 257 23.95 -10.27 -3.11
C GLY A 257 24.51 -9.40 -4.23
N LEU A 258 25.29 -10.03 -5.10
CA LEU A 258 25.90 -9.40 -6.26
C LEU A 258 25.51 -10.12 -7.56
N ILE A 259 24.98 -9.36 -8.51
CA ILE A 259 24.71 -9.83 -9.86
C ILE A 259 25.86 -9.39 -10.76
N LYS A 260 26.64 -10.35 -11.22
CA LYS A 260 27.72 -10.14 -12.18
C LYS A 260 27.20 -10.36 -13.60
N VAL A 261 27.08 -9.28 -14.34
CA VAL A 261 26.69 -9.30 -15.74
C VAL A 261 27.94 -9.36 -16.61
N VAL A 262 28.02 -10.38 -17.46
CA VAL A 262 29.17 -10.63 -18.34
C VAL A 262 28.74 -10.73 -19.79
N GLU A 263 29.62 -10.35 -20.70
CA GLU A 263 29.42 -10.62 -22.11
C GLU A 263 29.45 -12.13 -22.37
N GLN A 264 28.55 -12.59 -23.23
CA GLN A 264 28.61 -13.96 -23.71
C GLN A 264 29.70 -14.05 -24.78
N THR A 265 30.73 -14.85 -24.50
CA THR A 265 31.71 -15.23 -25.49
C THR A 265 31.32 -16.58 -26.10
N TYR A 266 31.61 -16.76 -27.38
CA TYR A 266 31.34 -18.00 -28.11
C TYR A 266 32.65 -18.60 -28.57
N SER A 267 32.79 -19.92 -28.43
CA SER A 267 33.96 -20.64 -28.92
C SER A 267 33.64 -21.45 -30.19
N GLU A 268 34.67 -21.69 -31.01
CA GLU A 268 34.56 -22.62 -32.14
C GLU A 268 34.12 -24.02 -31.68
N GLU A 269 34.60 -24.49 -30.52
CA GLU A 269 34.25 -25.80 -29.96
C GLU A 269 32.74 -25.94 -29.73
N GLU A 270 32.11 -24.95 -29.11
CA GLU A 270 30.66 -24.95 -28.83
C GLU A 270 29.84 -24.90 -30.14
N VAL A 271 30.21 -24.01 -31.05
CA VAL A 271 29.52 -23.87 -32.34
C VAL A 271 29.66 -25.15 -33.17
N TYR A 272 30.84 -25.76 -33.18
CA TYR A 272 31.09 -26.99 -33.91
C TYR A 272 30.39 -28.20 -33.31
N ALA A 273 30.23 -28.28 -31.98
CA ALA A 273 29.43 -29.31 -31.35
C ALA A 273 27.96 -29.24 -31.82
N LEU A 274 27.36 -28.04 -31.85
CA LEU A 274 26.01 -27.83 -32.37
C LEU A 274 25.91 -28.15 -33.87
N ALA A 275 26.93 -27.78 -34.66
CA ALA A 275 26.99 -28.11 -36.08
C ALA A 275 27.04 -29.63 -36.28
N ASP A 276 27.86 -30.35 -35.53
CA ASP A 276 27.99 -31.81 -35.62
C ASP A 276 26.68 -32.53 -35.31
N GLU A 277 25.90 -32.06 -34.33
CA GLU A 277 24.57 -32.61 -34.03
C GLU A 277 23.58 -32.49 -35.20
N VAL A 278 23.72 -31.42 -35.99
CA VAL A 278 22.94 -31.22 -37.21
C VAL A 278 23.45 -32.14 -38.31
N LEU A 279 24.76 -32.12 -38.56
CA LEU A 279 25.39 -32.91 -39.63
C LEU A 279 25.14 -34.42 -39.46
N ALA A 280 25.15 -34.93 -38.23
CA ALA A 280 24.84 -36.33 -37.93
C ALA A 280 23.44 -36.77 -38.41
N LYS A 281 22.52 -35.83 -38.61
CA LYS A 281 21.14 -36.09 -39.07
C LYS A 281 20.99 -35.93 -40.58
N ILE A 282 21.88 -35.19 -41.25
CA ILE A 282 21.71 -34.79 -42.64
C ILE A 282 22.82 -35.29 -43.57
N ILE A 283 23.93 -35.82 -43.05
CA ILE A 283 25.06 -36.35 -43.83
C ILE A 283 25.29 -37.84 -43.54
N THR A 284 25.63 -38.60 -44.58
CA THR A 284 26.18 -39.96 -44.49
C THR A 284 27.62 -40.02 -45.02
N PRO A 285 28.44 -41.01 -44.60
CA PRO A 285 29.87 -41.07 -44.97
C PRO A 285 30.16 -41.18 -46.47
N ASP A 286 29.19 -41.66 -47.26
CA ASP A 286 29.29 -41.89 -48.71
C ASP A 286 28.82 -40.71 -49.58
N MET A 287 28.32 -39.62 -48.97
CA MET A 287 27.91 -38.43 -49.71
C MET A 287 29.08 -37.73 -50.39
N SER A 288 28.86 -37.30 -51.64
CA SER A 288 29.77 -36.37 -52.32
C SER A 288 29.75 -35.00 -51.64
N ASP A 289 30.79 -34.19 -51.85
CA ASP A 289 30.81 -32.83 -51.27
C ASP A 289 29.66 -31.96 -51.81
N TYR A 290 29.20 -32.21 -53.04
CA TYR A 290 27.99 -31.59 -53.59
C TYR A 290 26.73 -31.99 -52.81
N ASP A 291 26.56 -33.30 -52.54
CA ASP A 291 25.39 -33.80 -51.81
C ASP A 291 25.38 -33.29 -50.36
N LYS A 292 26.55 -33.24 -49.70
CA LYS A 292 26.70 -32.64 -48.37
C LYS A 292 26.31 -31.16 -48.39
N ALA A 293 26.87 -30.39 -49.33
CA ALA A 293 26.55 -28.97 -49.46
C ALA A 293 25.06 -28.75 -49.72
N HIS A 294 24.44 -29.57 -50.59
CA HIS A 294 23.02 -29.50 -50.88
C HIS A 294 22.16 -29.83 -49.66
N ALA A 295 22.51 -30.89 -48.91
CA ALA A 295 21.82 -31.25 -47.68
C ALA A 295 21.89 -30.12 -46.64
N ILE A 296 23.05 -29.49 -46.47
CA ILE A 296 23.25 -28.33 -45.60
C ILE A 296 22.39 -27.16 -46.06
N TYR A 297 22.41 -26.82 -47.36
CA TYR A 297 21.60 -25.74 -47.93
C TYR A 297 20.11 -25.92 -47.64
N VAL A 298 19.59 -27.11 -47.94
CA VAL A 298 18.18 -27.46 -47.72
C VAL A 298 17.84 -27.40 -46.24
N TRP A 299 18.71 -27.91 -45.38
CA TRP A 299 18.48 -27.88 -43.94
C TRP A 299 18.45 -26.45 -43.42
N ILE A 300 19.40 -25.58 -43.81
CA ILE A 300 19.42 -24.18 -43.37
C ILE A 300 18.14 -23.45 -43.80
N GLN A 301 17.78 -23.54 -45.07
CA GLN A 301 16.56 -22.91 -45.63
C GLN A 301 15.27 -23.42 -44.97
N GLY A 302 15.24 -24.67 -44.52
CA GLY A 302 14.07 -25.29 -43.90
C GLY A 302 13.96 -25.11 -42.38
N ASN A 303 15.07 -24.79 -41.70
CA ASN A 303 15.15 -24.80 -40.23
C ASN A 303 15.50 -23.43 -39.62
N ILE A 304 15.85 -22.43 -40.42
CA ILE A 304 16.10 -21.08 -39.94
C ILE A 304 15.06 -20.14 -40.56
N GLY A 305 14.37 -19.37 -39.71
CA GLY A 305 13.46 -18.30 -40.11
C GLY A 305 14.20 -16.98 -40.33
N TYR A 306 13.80 -16.17 -41.32
CA TYR A 306 14.41 -14.86 -41.53
C TYR A 306 13.85 -13.81 -40.56
N SER A 307 14.72 -13.09 -39.86
CA SER A 307 14.40 -11.97 -38.98
C SER A 307 15.56 -10.97 -38.96
N GLU A 308 15.31 -9.67 -38.93
CA GLU A 308 16.41 -8.70 -38.85
C GLU A 308 17.18 -8.82 -37.52
N SER A 309 18.51 -8.78 -37.62
CA SER A 309 19.45 -8.72 -36.49
C SER A 309 20.25 -7.42 -36.59
N THR A 310 20.81 -6.94 -35.48
CA THR A 310 21.72 -5.78 -35.49
C THR A 310 23.18 -6.18 -35.35
N ASP A 311 23.48 -7.37 -34.83
CA ASP A 311 24.84 -7.85 -34.59
C ASP A 311 25.36 -8.66 -35.78
N ARG A 312 26.54 -8.25 -36.27
CA ARG A 312 27.22 -8.80 -37.45
C ARG A 312 28.75 -8.85 -37.29
N ASP A 313 29.25 -8.69 -36.06
CA ASP A 313 30.68 -8.53 -35.82
C ASP A 313 31.37 -9.87 -35.49
N ASP A 314 30.62 -10.84 -34.93
CA ASP A 314 31.14 -12.17 -34.57
C ASP A 314 30.34 -13.30 -35.23
N TRP A 315 31.01 -14.01 -36.16
CA TRP A 315 30.40 -15.13 -36.87
C TRP A 315 30.10 -16.32 -35.94
N LEU A 316 30.82 -16.47 -34.82
CA LEU A 316 30.56 -17.55 -33.86
C LEU A 316 29.22 -17.31 -33.16
N ARG A 317 28.97 -16.08 -32.70
CA ARG A 317 27.64 -15.67 -32.23
C ARG A 317 26.58 -15.87 -33.30
N GLY A 318 26.83 -15.41 -34.53
CA GLY A 318 25.90 -15.55 -35.64
C GLY A 318 25.50 -17.01 -35.90
N ALA A 319 26.47 -17.91 -35.86
CA ALA A 319 26.29 -19.35 -36.02
C ALA A 319 25.57 -19.98 -34.83
N TYR A 320 25.98 -19.65 -33.59
CA TYR A 320 25.35 -20.13 -32.37
C TYR A 320 23.86 -19.74 -32.33
N ASP A 321 23.54 -18.48 -32.58
CA ASP A 321 22.17 -17.97 -32.61
C ASP A 321 21.35 -18.68 -33.70
N GLY A 322 21.89 -18.85 -34.90
CA GLY A 322 21.18 -19.55 -35.98
C GLY A 322 20.94 -21.04 -35.69
N LEU A 323 21.90 -21.71 -35.05
CA LEU A 323 21.81 -23.14 -34.68
C LEU A 323 20.88 -23.38 -33.49
N THR A 324 20.83 -22.47 -32.51
CA THR A 324 20.04 -22.63 -31.28
C THR A 324 18.66 -21.99 -31.37
N LYS A 325 18.58 -20.73 -31.81
CA LYS A 325 17.35 -19.93 -31.83
C LYS A 325 16.50 -20.15 -33.08
N ARG A 326 17.06 -20.73 -34.15
CA ARG A 326 16.37 -21.04 -35.42
C ARG A 326 15.80 -19.81 -36.15
N HIS A 327 16.37 -18.64 -35.94
CA HIS A 327 16.03 -17.42 -36.67
C HIS A 327 17.25 -16.47 -36.77
N GLY A 328 17.26 -15.60 -37.79
CA GLY A 328 18.32 -14.61 -37.97
C GLY A 328 18.29 -13.92 -39.33
N ASP A 329 19.24 -13.02 -39.59
CA ASP A 329 19.38 -12.32 -40.86
C ASP A 329 20.44 -12.97 -41.76
N CYS A 330 20.77 -12.37 -42.91
CA CYS A 330 21.76 -12.91 -43.84
C CYS A 330 23.09 -13.32 -43.18
N TYR A 331 23.53 -12.63 -42.13
CA TYR A 331 24.75 -12.93 -41.41
C TYR A 331 24.64 -14.23 -40.61
N ASN A 332 23.49 -14.50 -39.97
CA ASN A 332 23.23 -15.77 -39.29
C ASN A 332 23.18 -16.95 -40.28
N TYR A 333 22.49 -16.79 -41.41
CA TYR A 333 22.42 -17.84 -42.45
C TYR A 333 23.81 -18.18 -42.99
N PHE A 334 24.61 -17.16 -43.28
CA PHE A 334 26.01 -17.30 -43.69
C PHE A 334 26.83 -18.01 -42.60
N SER A 335 26.74 -17.55 -41.35
CA SER A 335 27.55 -18.08 -40.25
C SER A 335 27.24 -19.56 -39.95
N VAL A 336 25.97 -19.95 -39.99
CA VAL A 336 25.57 -21.36 -39.87
C VAL A 336 26.06 -22.18 -41.08
N GLY A 337 25.95 -21.62 -42.30
CA GLY A 337 26.50 -22.22 -43.51
C GLY A 337 27.99 -22.51 -43.39
N LYS A 338 28.76 -21.51 -42.96
CA LYS A 338 30.20 -21.60 -42.71
C LYS A 338 30.53 -22.73 -41.71
N ALA A 339 29.84 -22.76 -40.57
CA ALA A 339 30.06 -23.78 -39.53
C ALA A 339 29.79 -25.20 -40.08
N LEU A 340 28.63 -25.42 -40.70
CA LEU A 340 28.21 -26.72 -41.22
C LEU A 340 29.09 -27.19 -42.38
N LEU A 341 29.41 -26.32 -43.33
CA LEU A 341 30.28 -26.66 -44.47
C LEU A 341 31.69 -27.04 -43.99
N THR A 342 32.25 -26.26 -43.07
CA THR A 342 33.57 -26.51 -42.49
C THR A 342 33.61 -27.84 -41.75
N ARG A 343 32.61 -28.13 -40.92
CA ARG A 343 32.51 -29.40 -40.18
C ARG A 343 32.20 -30.60 -41.06
N ALA A 344 31.49 -30.42 -42.16
CA ALA A 344 31.26 -31.45 -43.17
C ALA A 344 32.49 -31.75 -44.06
N GLY A 345 33.56 -30.96 -43.91
CA GLY A 345 34.76 -31.06 -44.74
C GLY A 345 34.57 -30.54 -46.16
N VAL A 346 33.50 -29.78 -46.43
CA VAL A 346 33.25 -29.16 -47.73
C VAL A 346 34.09 -27.89 -47.82
N LYS A 347 34.97 -27.82 -48.83
CA LYS A 347 35.80 -26.65 -49.07
C LYS A 347 34.90 -25.44 -49.33
N ASN A 348 35.02 -24.44 -48.46
CA ASN A 348 34.19 -23.24 -48.48
C ASN A 348 35.02 -22.00 -48.15
N ALA A 349 34.50 -20.84 -48.53
CA ALA A 349 35.07 -19.55 -48.16
C ALA A 349 33.98 -18.47 -48.06
N ASP A 350 34.32 -17.38 -47.38
CA ASP A 350 33.41 -16.29 -47.08
C ASP A 350 33.42 -15.26 -48.20
N ILE A 351 32.27 -14.64 -48.46
CA ILE A 351 32.16 -13.55 -49.42
C ILE A 351 31.07 -12.57 -48.97
N GLU A 352 31.32 -11.29 -49.22
CA GLU A 352 30.41 -10.22 -48.83
C GLU A 352 30.15 -9.28 -50.00
N ILE A 353 28.98 -8.64 -49.97
CA ILE A 353 28.66 -7.57 -50.91
C ILE A 353 29.59 -6.38 -50.66
N ILE A 354 29.88 -5.58 -51.70
CA ILE A 354 30.52 -4.28 -51.50
C ILE A 354 29.59 -3.43 -50.60
N PRO A 355 29.99 -3.13 -49.36
CA PRO A 355 29.09 -2.54 -48.39
C PRO A 355 28.74 -1.10 -48.79
N THR A 356 27.50 -0.70 -48.55
CA THR A 356 27.08 0.70 -48.57
C THR A 356 26.47 1.08 -47.22
N ALA A 357 26.20 2.37 -46.99
CA ALA A 357 25.56 2.84 -45.76
C ALA A 357 24.22 2.14 -45.42
N THR A 358 23.57 1.52 -46.41
CA THR A 358 22.25 0.89 -46.25
C THR A 358 22.19 -0.55 -46.72
N ARG A 359 23.29 -1.13 -47.22
CA ARG A 359 23.29 -2.46 -47.81
C ARG A 359 24.48 -3.28 -47.36
N HIS A 360 24.15 -4.44 -46.82
CA HIS A 360 25.06 -5.52 -46.45
C HIS A 360 24.42 -6.84 -46.89
N HIS A 361 25.25 -7.83 -47.19
CA HIS A 361 24.84 -9.18 -47.51
C HIS A 361 26.07 -10.07 -47.42
N TYR A 362 25.94 -11.19 -46.72
CA TYR A 362 26.99 -12.18 -46.53
C TYR A 362 26.51 -13.52 -47.04
N TRP A 363 27.39 -14.23 -47.73
CA TRP A 363 27.13 -15.60 -48.17
C TRP A 363 28.45 -16.37 -48.31
N SER A 364 28.38 -17.63 -48.72
CA SER A 364 29.55 -18.48 -48.89
C SER A 364 29.79 -18.82 -50.36
N VAL A 365 31.00 -19.22 -50.67
CA VAL A 365 31.30 -19.98 -51.89
C VAL A 365 31.74 -21.38 -51.48
N VAL A 366 31.46 -22.38 -52.33
CA VAL A 366 31.83 -23.77 -52.12
C VAL A 366 32.51 -24.34 -53.35
N ASP A 367 33.46 -25.25 -53.16
CA ASP A 367 34.13 -26.00 -54.23
C ASP A 367 33.94 -27.50 -53.97
N CYS A 368 33.05 -28.11 -54.76
CA CYS A 368 32.71 -29.53 -54.67
C CYS A 368 33.47 -30.38 -55.70
N GLY A 369 34.55 -29.84 -56.29
CA GLY A 369 35.42 -30.54 -57.26
C GLY A 369 35.34 -30.01 -58.69
N GLU A 370 34.41 -29.11 -58.99
CA GLU A 370 34.23 -28.48 -60.32
C GLU A 370 34.57 -26.98 -60.33
N GLY A 371 35.32 -26.55 -59.30
CA GLY A 371 35.64 -25.15 -59.04
C GLY A 371 34.59 -24.46 -58.17
N TRP A 372 34.87 -23.20 -57.83
CA TRP A 372 34.03 -22.42 -56.94
C TRP A 372 32.64 -22.15 -57.52
N ARG A 373 31.63 -22.24 -56.67
CA ARG A 373 30.23 -21.87 -56.93
C ARG A 373 29.67 -21.10 -55.75
N HIS A 374 28.70 -20.23 -55.99
CA HIS A 374 28.03 -19.47 -54.95
C HIS A 374 27.08 -20.35 -54.14
N PHE A 375 27.06 -20.09 -52.84
CA PHE A 375 26.24 -20.74 -51.82
C PHE A 375 25.61 -19.66 -50.93
N ASP A 376 24.44 -19.17 -51.31
CA ASP A 376 23.65 -18.21 -50.54
C ASP A 376 22.39 -18.88 -49.98
N CYS A 377 22.46 -19.21 -48.70
CA CYS A 377 21.36 -19.76 -47.92
C CYS A 377 20.31 -18.74 -47.50
N THR A 378 20.46 -17.45 -47.81
CA THR A 378 19.50 -16.43 -47.38
C THR A 378 18.26 -16.46 -48.29
N PRO A 379 17.04 -16.64 -47.73
CA PRO A 379 15.83 -16.67 -48.55
C PRO A 379 15.59 -15.32 -49.25
N ARG A 380 15.13 -15.38 -50.51
CA ARG A 380 14.72 -14.20 -51.28
C ARG A 380 13.20 -14.12 -51.38
N THR A 381 12.68 -12.89 -51.42
CA THR A 381 11.24 -12.60 -51.41
C THR A 381 10.54 -13.08 -52.69
N ASP A 382 11.23 -13.08 -53.81
CA ASP A 382 10.73 -13.54 -55.11
C ASP A 382 10.71 -15.07 -55.28
N LYS A 383 11.40 -15.81 -54.40
CA LYS A 383 11.50 -17.29 -54.32
C LYS A 383 12.00 -17.98 -55.60
N SER A 384 12.28 -17.23 -56.67
CA SER A 384 12.74 -17.70 -57.98
C SER A 384 14.23 -18.01 -57.96
N PHE A 385 15.00 -17.27 -57.16
CA PHE A 385 16.42 -17.48 -57.00
C PHE A 385 16.73 -18.64 -56.06
N LYS A 386 17.52 -19.60 -56.55
CA LYS A 386 18.11 -20.67 -55.75
C LYS A 386 19.59 -20.40 -55.62
N GLY A 387 20.00 -19.89 -54.47
CA GLY A 387 21.40 -19.56 -54.18
C GLY A 387 22.33 -20.75 -53.99
N PHE A 388 21.94 -21.96 -54.41
CA PHE A 388 22.75 -23.16 -54.23
C PHE A 388 23.54 -23.51 -55.50
N TYR A 389 24.86 -23.62 -55.35
CA TYR A 389 25.80 -24.07 -56.39
C TYR A 389 25.68 -23.26 -57.71
N VAL A 390 25.50 -21.95 -57.59
CA VAL A 390 25.29 -21.03 -58.73
C VAL A 390 26.63 -20.61 -59.31
N THR A 391 26.74 -20.52 -60.64
CA THR A 391 27.93 -19.96 -61.30
C THR A 391 28.05 -18.46 -61.02
N ASP A 392 29.25 -17.90 -61.11
CA ASP A 392 29.44 -16.45 -60.97
C ASP A 392 28.69 -15.68 -62.07
N GLU A 393 28.69 -16.18 -63.31
CA GLU A 393 27.94 -15.59 -64.42
C GLU A 393 26.44 -15.51 -64.13
N ASP A 394 25.83 -16.62 -63.69
CA ASP A 394 24.40 -16.68 -63.37
C ASP A 394 24.05 -15.79 -62.17
N LEU A 395 24.90 -15.79 -61.12
CA LEU A 395 24.68 -14.93 -59.97
C LEU A 395 24.77 -13.45 -60.34
N MET A 396 25.74 -13.06 -61.18
CA MET A 396 25.87 -11.68 -61.61
C MET A 396 24.72 -11.26 -62.52
N ALA A 397 24.22 -12.15 -63.39
CA ALA A 397 23.04 -11.90 -64.21
C ALA A 397 21.81 -11.64 -63.34
N TYR A 398 21.57 -12.48 -62.32
CA TYR A 398 20.53 -12.26 -61.32
C TYR A 398 20.76 -10.95 -60.55
N SER A 399 21.94 -10.76 -59.96
CA SER A 399 22.31 -9.57 -59.20
C SER A 399 22.03 -8.26 -59.98
N SER A 400 22.34 -8.23 -61.28
CA SER A 400 22.11 -7.05 -62.13
C SER A 400 20.63 -6.63 -62.24
N GLN A 401 19.71 -7.61 -62.19
CA GLN A 401 18.26 -7.38 -62.25
C GLN A 401 17.68 -7.06 -60.86
N HIS A 402 18.40 -7.40 -59.79
CA HIS A 402 17.95 -7.28 -58.40
C HIS A 402 18.80 -6.25 -57.64
N TYR A 403 18.91 -5.04 -58.19
CA TYR A 403 19.60 -3.89 -57.58
C TYR A 403 21.06 -4.15 -57.22
N ARG A 404 21.77 -5.01 -57.96
CA ARG A 404 23.13 -5.46 -57.64
C ARG A 404 23.20 -6.18 -56.29
N SER A 405 22.25 -7.06 -55.99
CA SER A 405 22.10 -7.72 -54.68
C SER A 405 23.32 -8.52 -54.20
N HIS A 406 24.24 -8.87 -55.11
CA HIS A 406 25.43 -9.68 -54.83
C HIS A 406 26.71 -9.12 -55.46
N ASN A 407 26.80 -7.81 -55.74
CA ASN A 407 28.06 -7.26 -56.25
C ASN A 407 29.15 -7.35 -55.18
N TYR A 408 30.28 -7.97 -55.49
CA TYR A 408 31.40 -8.13 -54.58
C TYR A 408 32.70 -7.59 -55.20
N ASP A 409 33.70 -7.34 -54.37
CA ASP A 409 35.02 -6.91 -54.81
C ASP A 409 35.80 -8.10 -55.38
N ARG A 410 36.02 -8.12 -56.69
CA ARG A 410 36.73 -9.20 -57.40
C ARG A 410 38.23 -9.21 -57.13
N GLU A 411 38.83 -8.09 -56.72
CA GLU A 411 40.24 -8.05 -56.34
C GLU A 411 40.46 -8.68 -54.95
N LYS A 412 39.46 -8.51 -54.07
CA LYS A 412 39.43 -9.15 -52.74
C LYS A 412 39.08 -10.64 -52.83
N TYR A 413 38.05 -11.00 -53.61
CA TYR A 413 37.52 -12.37 -53.70
C TYR A 413 37.80 -13.00 -55.07
N ARG A 414 39.01 -13.54 -55.24
CA ARG A 414 39.55 -14.08 -56.51
C ARG A 414 39.15 -15.55 -56.79
N TYR A 415 37.96 -15.97 -56.38
CA TYR A 415 37.53 -17.38 -56.47
C TYR A 415 37.16 -17.84 -57.90
N PHE A 416 36.79 -16.90 -58.78
CA PHE A 416 36.21 -17.19 -60.09
C PHE A 416 37.07 -16.69 -61.27
N GLU A 417 38.36 -16.47 -61.02
CA GLU A 417 39.33 -16.00 -62.02
C GLU A 417 39.99 -17.11 -62.85
#